data_AF-A0A383DF15-F1
#
_entry.id   AF-A0A383DF15-F1
#
_cell.length_a   1.000
_cell.length_b   1.000
_cell.length_c   1.000
_cell.angle_alpha   90.00
_cell.angle_beta   90.00
_cell.angle_gamma   90.00
#
_symmetry.space_group_name_H-M   'P 1'
#
loop_
_entity.id
_entity.type
_entity.pdbx_description
1 polymer ?
#
loop_
_entity_poly.entity_id
_entity_poly.type
_entity_poly.pdbx_seq_one_letter_code
_entity_poly.pdbx_strand_id
1 'polypeptide(L)'
;YPLALVARKLGPGLVAGNTMVLKSHEEAPLSGLRMAHLSHEAGLPSGVFNVVTGTGPTVGEALVSNSITQLVSMTGSVRGGREIFRAAADNITMVRLELGGKAPFIVMEDADIDKAVEYAATARFANCGQVCTCNERLYVHNKVAEEFIERFLAHVEKLQVGDPLTAVDIGPKFNRMELEKLEAIVEAATAEGAEILTGGKRLDHGPYSNGHWFEPTVLTVNDNSTDIMQKEVFGP
;
A
#
# COMPACT_ATOMS: atom_id res chain seq x y z
N TYR A 1 2.32 1.74 6.24
CA TYR A 1 3.57 1.97 7.00
C TYR A 1 3.80 3.45 7.40
N PRO A 2 3.00 4.05 8.31
CA PRO A 2 3.18 5.46 8.67
C PRO A 2 4.57 5.79 9.25
N LEU A 3 5.04 5.04 10.25
CA LEU A 3 6.28 5.36 10.96
C LEU A 3 7.54 5.17 10.10
N ALA A 4 7.60 4.07 9.32
CA ALA A 4 8.72 3.82 8.42
C ALA A 4 8.84 4.89 7.32
N LEU A 5 7.71 5.38 6.80
CA LEU A 5 7.71 6.47 5.82
C LEU A 5 8.13 7.80 6.42
N VAL A 6 7.82 8.06 7.69
CA VAL A 6 8.38 9.21 8.41
C VAL A 6 9.89 9.08 8.51
N ALA A 7 10.41 7.95 8.96
CA ALA A 7 11.85 7.73 9.08
C ALA A 7 12.58 7.88 7.72
N ARG A 8 11.99 7.33 6.63
CA ARG A 8 12.50 7.46 5.25
C ARG A 8 12.69 8.91 4.81
N LYS A 9 11.85 9.83 5.29
CA LYS A 9 11.89 11.25 4.92
C LYS A 9 12.70 12.08 5.92
N LEU A 10 12.47 11.86 7.21
CA LEU A 10 13.06 12.63 8.30
C LEU A 10 14.57 12.42 8.36
N GLY A 11 15.05 11.18 8.28
CA GLY A 11 16.48 10.86 8.34
C GLY A 11 17.34 11.66 7.36
N PRO A 12 17.15 11.52 6.03
CA PRO A 12 17.93 12.29 5.05
C PRO A 12 17.66 13.80 5.15
N GLY A 13 16.44 14.23 5.49
CA GLY A 13 16.12 15.65 5.68
C GLY A 13 16.97 16.31 6.76
N LEU A 14 17.04 15.68 7.95
CA LEU A 14 17.80 16.18 9.09
C LEU A 14 19.30 16.16 8.84
N VAL A 15 19.84 15.07 8.27
CA VAL A 15 21.28 14.95 7.98
C VAL A 15 21.75 16.02 7.00
N ALA A 16 20.89 16.42 6.06
CA ALA A 16 21.17 17.50 5.12
C ALA A 16 20.92 18.92 5.69
N GLY A 17 20.57 19.04 6.98
CA GLY A 17 20.36 20.33 7.66
C GLY A 17 19.00 20.98 7.42
N ASN A 18 18.00 20.24 6.91
CA ASN A 18 16.65 20.77 6.70
C ASN A 18 15.83 20.68 7.99
N THR A 19 14.88 21.60 8.14
CA THR A 19 13.73 21.42 9.06
C THR A 19 12.57 20.77 8.31
N MET A 20 11.64 20.15 9.05
CA MET A 20 10.52 19.42 8.46
C MET A 20 9.19 19.74 9.14
N VAL A 21 8.16 19.93 8.31
CA VAL A 21 6.76 19.89 8.72
C VAL A 21 6.13 18.63 8.13
N LEU A 22 5.86 17.63 8.97
CA LEU A 22 5.19 16.40 8.59
C LEU A 22 3.68 16.56 8.71
N LYS A 23 2.93 16.37 7.62
CA LYS A 23 1.50 16.04 7.69
C LYS A 23 1.33 14.52 7.72
N SER A 24 0.79 13.99 8.82
CA SER A 24 0.40 12.58 8.87
C SER A 24 -0.94 12.35 8.16
N HIS A 25 -1.19 11.12 7.70
CA HIS A 25 -2.51 10.75 7.18
C HIS A 25 -3.57 10.91 8.28
N GLU A 26 -4.71 11.50 7.95
CA GLU A 26 -5.80 11.82 8.87
C GLU A 26 -6.35 10.59 9.60
N GLU A 27 -6.38 9.44 8.93
CA GLU A 27 -6.83 8.17 9.52
C GLU A 27 -5.71 7.36 10.22
N ALA A 28 -4.43 7.77 10.11
CA ALA A 28 -3.31 7.13 10.79
C ALA A 28 -2.29 8.12 11.41
N PRO A 29 -2.73 9.12 12.20
CA PRO A 29 -1.85 10.20 12.65
C PRO A 29 -0.98 9.82 13.86
N LEU A 30 -1.39 8.82 14.64
CA LEU A 30 -0.83 8.55 15.97
C LEU A 30 0.66 8.25 15.94
N SER A 31 1.14 7.49 14.94
CA SER A 31 2.56 7.19 14.80
C SER A 31 3.41 8.43 14.53
N GLY A 32 2.91 9.37 13.72
CA GLY A 32 3.61 10.63 13.46
C GLY A 32 3.66 11.51 14.70
N LEU A 33 2.56 11.60 15.44
CA LEU A 33 2.51 12.32 16.72
C LEU A 33 3.47 11.71 17.76
N ARG A 34 3.55 10.38 17.84
CA ARG A 34 4.51 9.70 18.71
C ARG A 34 5.96 10.01 18.31
N MET A 35 6.26 10.06 17.01
CA MET A 35 7.60 10.44 16.53
C MET A 35 7.97 11.88 16.93
N ALA A 36 7.01 12.81 16.94
CA ALA A 36 7.25 14.19 17.40
C ALA A 36 7.71 14.21 18.86
N HIS A 37 7.00 13.48 19.72
CA HIS A 37 7.37 13.35 21.13
C HIS A 37 8.73 12.70 21.32
N LEU A 38 9.01 11.60 20.63
CA LEU A 38 10.32 10.93 20.68
C LEU A 38 11.46 11.83 20.19
N SER A 39 11.21 12.67 19.19
CA SER A 39 12.19 13.64 18.70
C SER A 39 12.54 14.66 19.78
N HIS A 40 11.54 15.14 20.53
CA HIS A 40 11.76 16.02 21.67
C HIS A 40 12.57 15.34 22.79
N GLU A 41 12.23 14.10 23.16
CA GLU A 41 12.99 13.33 24.15
C GLU A 41 14.44 13.08 23.70
N ALA A 42 14.67 12.90 22.41
CA ALA A 42 16.01 12.75 21.82
C ALA A 42 16.82 14.06 21.78
N GLY A 43 16.23 15.20 22.18
CA GLY A 43 16.91 16.49 22.23
C GLY A 43 16.97 17.24 20.89
N LEU A 44 16.11 16.92 19.92
CA LEU A 44 16.00 17.72 18.70
C LEU A 44 15.60 19.17 19.07
N PRO A 45 16.29 20.20 18.53
CA PRO A 45 15.93 21.58 18.81
C PRO A 45 14.48 21.91 18.40
N SER A 46 13.84 22.79 19.17
CA SER A 46 12.47 23.24 18.87
C SER A 46 12.35 23.80 17.46
N GLY A 47 11.30 23.38 16.74
CA GLY A 47 11.03 23.81 15.37
C GLY A 47 11.76 23.03 14.27
N VAL A 48 12.70 22.15 14.62
CA VAL A 48 13.40 21.31 13.61
C VAL A 48 12.47 20.26 13.02
N PHE A 49 11.66 19.62 13.85
CA PHE A 49 10.64 18.67 13.42
C PHE A 49 9.27 19.07 13.99
N ASN A 50 8.31 19.31 13.10
CA ASN A 50 6.96 19.72 13.44
C ASN A 50 6.00 18.72 12.82
N VAL A 51 4.94 18.36 13.54
CA VAL A 51 3.92 17.43 13.03
C VAL A 51 2.56 18.11 13.10
N VAL A 52 1.84 18.09 11.99
CA VAL A 52 0.47 18.60 11.87
C VAL A 52 -0.47 17.49 11.41
N THR A 53 -1.74 17.61 11.77
CA THR A 53 -2.82 16.70 11.38
C THR A 53 -3.94 17.50 10.72
N GLY A 54 -4.72 16.84 9.87
CA GLY A 54 -5.79 17.44 9.10
C GLY A 54 -5.87 16.82 7.71
N THR A 55 -6.85 17.21 6.90
CA THR A 55 -7.10 16.56 5.60
C THR A 55 -6.13 17.04 4.53
N GLY A 56 -5.95 16.23 3.48
CA GLY A 56 -5.16 16.61 2.30
C GLY A 56 -5.61 17.94 1.68
N PRO A 57 -6.90 18.13 1.33
CA PRO A 57 -7.39 19.35 0.68
C PRO A 57 -7.30 20.64 1.51
N THR A 58 -7.04 20.54 2.82
CA THR A 58 -6.92 21.72 3.70
C THR A 58 -5.48 21.91 4.14
N VAL A 59 -5.01 21.09 5.07
CA VAL A 59 -3.66 21.19 5.64
C VAL A 59 -2.60 20.80 4.62
N GLY A 60 -2.86 19.76 3.81
CA GLY A 60 -1.91 19.35 2.77
C GLY A 60 -1.69 20.43 1.71
N GLU A 61 -2.78 20.95 1.14
CA GLU A 61 -2.76 22.04 0.17
C GLU A 61 -2.04 23.28 0.73
N ALA A 62 -2.38 23.69 1.96
CA ALA A 62 -1.74 24.82 2.61
C ALA A 62 -0.23 24.64 2.82
N LEU A 63 0.26 23.41 3.03
CA LEU A 63 1.70 23.13 3.15
C LEU A 63 2.41 23.17 1.79
N VAL A 64 1.76 22.68 0.73
CA VAL A 64 2.36 22.59 -0.61
C VAL A 64 2.42 23.97 -1.27
N SER A 65 1.34 24.74 -1.17
CA SER A 65 1.18 26.03 -1.84
C SER A 65 1.82 27.20 -1.06
N ASN A 66 2.41 26.94 0.11
CA ASN A 66 3.11 27.95 0.89
C ASN A 66 4.48 28.28 0.29
N SER A 67 4.78 29.56 0.10
CA SER A 67 6.05 30.04 -0.45
C SER A 67 7.29 29.76 0.41
N ILE A 68 7.09 29.42 1.70
CA ILE A 68 8.17 28.97 2.60
C ILE A 68 8.66 27.57 2.21
N THR A 69 7.78 26.72 1.66
CA THR A 69 8.10 25.31 1.36
C THR A 69 9.06 25.20 0.18
N GLN A 70 10.27 24.70 0.43
CA GLN A 70 11.30 24.52 -0.60
C GLN A 70 11.28 23.13 -1.25
N LEU A 71 10.81 22.11 -0.53
CA LEU A 71 10.70 20.73 -1.00
C LEU A 71 9.48 20.03 -0.41
N VAL A 72 8.72 19.32 -1.24
CA VAL A 72 7.65 18.43 -0.84
C VAL A 72 8.04 16.98 -1.12
N SER A 73 8.08 16.14 -0.08
CA SER A 73 8.29 14.69 -0.20
C SER A 73 7.03 13.94 0.19
N MET A 74 6.30 13.39 -0.77
CA MET A 74 5.03 12.70 -0.54
C MET A 74 5.08 11.25 -0.99
N THR A 75 4.40 10.39 -0.23
CA THR A 75 4.15 9.00 -0.59
C THR A 75 2.65 8.74 -0.47
N GLY A 76 2.01 8.23 -1.52
CA GLY A 76 0.57 7.99 -1.55
C GLY A 76 0.01 7.73 -2.95
N SER A 77 -1.24 8.08 -3.19
CA SER A 77 -1.91 7.75 -4.46
C SER A 77 -1.43 8.60 -5.64
N VAL A 78 -1.55 8.06 -6.85
CA VAL A 78 -1.25 8.80 -8.10
C VAL A 78 -2.08 10.08 -8.22
N ARG A 79 -3.37 10.02 -7.82
CA ARG A 79 -4.25 11.19 -7.80
C ARG A 79 -3.71 12.29 -6.89
N GLY A 80 -3.38 11.97 -5.64
CA GLY A 80 -2.82 12.92 -4.69
C GLY A 80 -1.46 13.48 -5.12
N GLY A 81 -0.60 12.64 -5.72
CA GLY A 81 0.66 13.08 -6.31
C GLY A 81 0.47 14.12 -7.42
N ARG A 82 -0.51 13.93 -8.31
CA ARG A 82 -0.85 14.90 -9.38
C ARG A 82 -1.39 16.21 -8.83
N GLU A 83 -2.20 16.16 -7.78
CA GLU A 83 -2.70 17.36 -7.08
C GLU A 83 -1.53 18.17 -6.51
N ILE A 84 -0.63 17.51 -5.77
CA ILE A 84 0.57 18.12 -5.19
C ILE A 84 1.49 18.71 -6.27
N PHE A 85 1.71 17.99 -7.38
CA PHE A 85 2.57 18.47 -8.45
C PHE A 85 2.04 19.77 -9.08
N ARG A 86 0.72 19.92 -9.21
CA ARG A 86 0.10 21.15 -9.72
C ARG A 86 0.23 22.29 -8.72
N ALA A 87 -0.11 22.05 -7.45
CA ALA A 87 -0.03 23.05 -6.39
C ALA A 87 1.41 23.57 -6.18
N ALA A 88 2.42 22.69 -6.33
CA ALA A 88 3.83 23.06 -6.22
C ALA A 88 4.33 23.99 -7.34
N ALA A 89 3.62 24.09 -8.47
CA ALA A 89 4.05 24.84 -9.64
C ALA A 89 4.08 26.36 -9.39
N ASP A 90 3.15 26.89 -8.58
CA ASP A 90 3.03 28.32 -8.31
C ASP A 90 4.28 28.90 -7.64
N ASN A 91 4.97 28.09 -6.83
CA ASN A 91 6.21 28.46 -6.15
C ASN A 91 7.47 27.82 -6.77
N ILE A 92 7.32 27.02 -7.84
CA ILE A 92 8.39 26.19 -8.41
C ILE A 92 9.05 25.30 -7.32
N THR A 93 8.21 24.76 -6.42
CA THR A 93 8.67 23.94 -5.30
C THR A 93 9.16 22.59 -5.80
N MET A 94 10.31 22.12 -5.29
CA MET A 94 10.80 20.79 -5.63
C MET A 94 9.87 19.71 -5.10
N VAL A 95 9.47 18.74 -5.92
CA VAL A 95 8.62 17.62 -5.51
C VAL A 95 9.32 16.28 -5.65
N ARG A 96 9.16 15.42 -4.64
CA ARG A 96 9.59 14.02 -4.61
C ARG A 96 8.37 13.16 -4.32
N LEU A 97 7.88 12.45 -5.35
CA LEU A 97 6.62 11.71 -5.31
C LEU A 97 6.89 10.21 -5.48
N GLU A 98 6.52 9.42 -4.47
CA GLU A 98 6.53 7.96 -4.52
C GLU A 98 5.08 7.49 -4.52
N LEU A 99 4.60 6.96 -5.65
CA LEU A 99 3.17 6.74 -5.88
C LEU A 99 2.84 5.23 -5.93
N GLY A 100 1.61 4.92 -6.32
CA GLY A 100 1.14 3.54 -6.53
C GLY A 100 1.85 2.82 -7.67
N GLY A 101 1.66 1.50 -7.73
CA GLY A 101 2.33 0.62 -8.69
C GLY A 101 1.46 -0.54 -9.17
N LYS A 102 1.90 -1.18 -10.26
CA LYS A 102 1.36 -2.44 -10.78
C LYS A 102 2.50 -3.45 -11.01
N ALA A 103 3.23 -3.74 -9.94
CA ALA A 103 4.50 -4.46 -10.02
C ALA A 103 4.27 -5.90 -10.52
N PRO A 104 5.01 -6.36 -11.55
CA PRO A 104 4.92 -7.73 -12.04
C PRO A 104 5.79 -8.66 -11.21
N PHE A 105 5.31 -9.89 -11.01
CA PHE A 105 6.13 -11.03 -10.58
C PHE A 105 6.17 -12.05 -11.72
N ILE A 106 7.37 -12.43 -12.16
CA ILE A 106 7.55 -13.27 -13.36
C ILE A 106 8.25 -14.57 -12.95
N VAL A 107 7.60 -15.70 -13.20
CA VAL A 107 8.10 -17.06 -12.95
C VAL A 107 8.45 -17.69 -14.29
N MET A 108 9.75 -17.92 -14.51
CA MET A 108 10.27 -18.55 -15.72
C MET A 108 10.34 -20.08 -15.60
N GLU A 109 10.57 -20.77 -16.72
CA GLU A 109 10.55 -22.24 -16.79
C GLU A 109 11.60 -22.94 -15.92
N ASP A 110 12.68 -22.23 -15.59
CA ASP A 110 13.81 -22.71 -14.79
C ASP A 110 13.76 -22.19 -13.34
N ALA A 111 12.65 -21.56 -12.94
CA ALA A 111 12.46 -21.05 -11.60
C ALA A 111 12.37 -22.20 -10.58
N ASP A 112 12.94 -21.96 -9.39
CA ASP A 112 12.67 -22.76 -8.20
C ASP A 112 11.21 -22.51 -7.77
N ILE A 113 10.32 -23.46 -8.07
CA ILE A 113 8.87 -23.29 -7.91
C ILE A 113 8.48 -23.09 -6.44
N ASP A 114 9.13 -23.80 -5.51
CA ASP A 114 8.82 -23.68 -4.09
C ASP A 114 9.14 -22.28 -3.57
N LYS A 115 10.31 -21.74 -3.92
CA LYS A 115 10.65 -20.35 -3.58
C LYS A 115 9.78 -19.34 -4.30
N ALA A 116 9.46 -19.59 -5.57
CA ALA A 116 8.62 -18.70 -6.35
C ALA A 116 7.22 -18.55 -5.71
N VAL A 117 6.64 -19.66 -5.23
CA VAL A 117 5.35 -19.66 -4.51
C VAL A 117 5.45 -18.84 -3.22
N GLU A 118 6.45 -19.11 -2.39
CA GLU A 118 6.65 -18.39 -1.12
C GLU A 118 6.82 -16.88 -1.34
N TYR A 119 7.66 -16.48 -2.30
CA TYR A 119 7.94 -15.08 -2.60
C TYR A 119 6.75 -14.38 -3.24
N ALA A 120 6.01 -15.06 -4.12
CA ALA A 120 4.79 -14.51 -4.72
C ALA A 120 3.71 -14.27 -3.67
N ALA A 121 3.54 -15.20 -2.72
CA ALA A 121 2.56 -15.07 -1.65
C ALA A 121 2.96 -13.96 -0.68
N THR A 122 4.22 -13.95 -0.24
CA THR A 122 4.75 -12.89 0.64
C THR A 122 4.62 -11.52 -0.01
N ALA A 123 4.99 -11.39 -1.28
CA ALA A 123 4.93 -10.11 -1.99
C ALA A 123 3.48 -9.59 -2.14
N ARG A 124 2.46 -10.47 -2.21
CA ARG A 124 1.07 -10.08 -2.42
C ARG A 124 0.35 -9.83 -1.11
N PHE A 125 0.46 -10.76 -0.18
CA PHE A 125 -0.41 -10.80 1.00
C PHE A 125 0.18 -10.11 2.23
N ALA A 126 1.49 -9.83 2.25
CA ALA A 126 2.10 -9.05 3.32
C ALA A 126 1.39 -7.69 3.49
N ASN A 127 1.13 -7.32 4.75
CA ASN A 127 0.38 -6.11 5.10
C ASN A 127 -1.00 -6.01 4.40
N CYS A 128 -1.65 -7.15 4.15
CA CYS A 128 -2.94 -7.24 3.46
C CYS A 128 -2.87 -6.63 2.04
N GLY A 129 -1.72 -6.76 1.37
CA GLY A 129 -1.49 -6.21 0.04
C GLY A 129 -1.44 -4.68 -0.04
N GLN A 130 -1.29 -4.00 1.11
CA GLN A 130 -1.28 -2.54 1.19
C GLN A 130 0.15 -2.01 1.14
N VAL A 131 0.89 -2.40 0.09
CA VAL A 131 2.27 -1.99 -0.18
C VAL A 131 2.41 -1.65 -1.65
N CYS A 132 2.99 -0.49 -1.99
CA CYS A 132 3.12 -0.03 -3.38
C CYS A 132 4.00 -0.92 -4.26
N THR A 133 4.80 -1.81 -3.64
CA THR A 133 5.67 -2.76 -4.31
C THR A 133 5.12 -4.18 -4.30
N CYS A 134 3.88 -4.40 -3.83
CA CYS A 134 3.24 -5.71 -3.93
C CYS A 134 3.19 -6.16 -5.40
N ASN A 135 3.36 -7.46 -5.63
CA ASN A 135 3.13 -8.05 -6.94
C ASN A 135 1.64 -8.01 -7.26
N GLU A 136 1.26 -6.95 -7.95
CA GLU A 136 -0.10 -6.66 -8.40
C GLU A 136 -0.54 -7.48 -9.61
N ARG A 137 0.40 -8.18 -10.25
CA ARG A 137 0.16 -9.10 -11.36
C ARG A 137 1.26 -10.14 -11.40
N LEU A 138 0.88 -11.38 -11.72
CA LEU A 138 1.77 -12.52 -11.72
C LEU A 138 1.74 -13.19 -13.10
N TYR A 139 2.92 -13.43 -13.66
CA TYR A 139 3.13 -14.04 -14.97
C TYR A 139 3.91 -15.33 -14.78
N VAL A 140 3.36 -16.45 -15.25
CA VAL A 140 4.00 -17.76 -15.13
C VAL A 140 4.22 -18.35 -16.51
N HIS A 141 5.41 -18.86 -16.73
CA HIS A 141 5.73 -19.55 -17.97
C HIS A 141 4.88 -20.82 -18.12
N ASN A 142 4.27 -21.02 -19.30
CA ASN A 142 3.29 -22.08 -19.55
C ASN A 142 3.78 -23.49 -19.15
N LYS A 143 5.08 -23.80 -19.30
CA LYS A 143 5.63 -25.12 -18.93
C LYS A 143 5.53 -25.46 -17.44
N VAL A 144 5.46 -24.45 -16.57
CA VAL A 144 5.42 -24.61 -15.11
C VAL A 144 4.15 -24.02 -14.50
N ALA A 145 3.22 -23.53 -15.33
CA ALA A 145 2.03 -22.81 -14.86
C ALA A 145 1.09 -23.68 -14.01
N GLU A 146 0.81 -24.91 -14.47
CA GLU A 146 -0.07 -25.82 -13.74
C GLU A 146 0.46 -26.16 -12.35
N GLU A 147 1.73 -26.59 -12.28
CA GLU A 147 2.41 -26.92 -11.03
C GLU A 147 2.50 -25.70 -10.09
N PHE A 148 2.85 -24.53 -10.62
CA PHE A 148 2.93 -23.31 -9.83
C PHE A 148 1.56 -22.92 -9.26
N ILE A 149 0.51 -22.91 -10.08
CA ILE A 149 -0.83 -22.49 -9.66
C ILE A 149 -1.34 -23.42 -8.56
N GLU A 150 -1.22 -24.74 -8.72
CA GLU A 150 -1.63 -25.71 -7.70
C GLU A 150 -0.94 -25.45 -6.36
N ARG A 151 0.39 -25.33 -6.35
CA ARG A 151 1.17 -25.08 -5.13
C ARG A 151 0.89 -23.70 -4.54
N PHE A 152 0.70 -22.70 -5.38
CA PHE A 152 0.39 -21.34 -4.96
C PHE A 152 -0.98 -21.27 -4.27
N LEU A 153 -2.03 -21.86 -4.84
CA LEU A 153 -3.34 -21.91 -4.22
C LEU A 153 -3.29 -22.68 -2.89
N ALA A 154 -2.62 -23.83 -2.85
CA ALA A 154 -2.44 -24.59 -1.61
C ALA A 154 -1.65 -23.84 -0.53
N HIS A 155 -0.79 -22.90 -0.92
CA HIS A 155 -0.10 -21.99 0.01
C HIS A 155 -1.05 -20.89 0.50
N VAL A 156 -1.79 -20.25 -0.41
CA VAL A 156 -2.74 -19.18 -0.10
C VAL A 156 -3.84 -19.64 0.85
N GLU A 157 -4.38 -20.84 0.65
CA GLU A 157 -5.42 -21.42 1.52
C GLU A 157 -4.95 -21.67 2.96
N LYS A 158 -3.63 -21.72 3.21
CA LYS A 158 -3.06 -21.88 4.55
C LYS A 158 -2.87 -20.55 5.27
N LEU A 159 -2.99 -19.42 4.58
CA LEU A 159 -2.79 -18.09 5.18
C LEU A 159 -3.89 -17.80 6.19
N GLN A 160 -3.47 -17.40 7.38
CA GLN A 160 -4.34 -17.08 8.50
C GLN A 160 -4.70 -15.59 8.46
N VAL A 161 -5.97 -15.30 8.20
CA VAL A 161 -6.54 -13.96 8.39
C VAL A 161 -6.99 -13.82 9.85
N GLY A 162 -6.65 -12.72 10.52
CA GLY A 162 -7.13 -12.53 11.90
C GLY A 162 -6.59 -11.30 12.63
N ASP A 163 -6.78 -11.29 13.95
CA ASP A 163 -6.39 -10.18 14.83
C ASP A 163 -4.87 -9.87 14.67
N PRO A 164 -4.51 -8.66 14.20
CA PRO A 164 -3.11 -8.29 13.97
C PRO A 164 -2.27 -8.18 15.25
N LEU A 165 -2.88 -8.30 16.45
CA LEU A 165 -2.17 -8.42 17.72
C LEU A 165 -1.74 -9.86 18.06
N THR A 166 -2.17 -10.84 17.25
CA THR A 166 -1.81 -12.25 17.37
C THR A 166 -0.92 -12.69 16.19
N ALA A 167 -0.39 -13.92 16.25
CA ALA A 167 0.44 -14.45 15.16
C ALA A 167 -0.43 -14.91 14.00
N VAL A 168 -0.72 -13.99 13.08
CA VAL A 168 -1.50 -14.20 11.85
C VAL A 168 -0.72 -13.73 10.63
N ASP A 169 -1.04 -14.25 9.46
CA ASP A 169 -0.38 -13.88 8.21
C ASP A 169 -0.95 -12.58 7.62
N ILE A 170 -2.27 -12.38 7.74
CA ILE A 170 -3.00 -11.28 7.10
C ILE A 170 -3.89 -10.56 8.11
N GLY A 171 -3.67 -9.25 8.27
CA GLY A 171 -4.54 -8.36 9.02
C GLY A 171 -5.66 -7.73 8.15
N PRO A 172 -6.41 -6.76 8.69
CA PRO A 172 -7.51 -6.13 7.97
C PRO A 172 -7.03 -5.13 6.91
N LYS A 173 -7.92 -4.82 5.96
CA LYS A 173 -7.85 -3.61 5.14
C LYS A 173 -7.93 -2.36 6.02
N PHE A 174 -7.32 -1.29 5.55
CA PHE A 174 -7.10 -0.08 6.34
C PHE A 174 -8.38 0.57 6.86
N ASN A 175 -9.39 0.69 6.00
CA ASN A 175 -10.68 1.27 6.35
C ASN A 175 -11.81 0.66 5.51
N ARG A 176 -13.06 1.03 5.82
CA ARG A 176 -14.26 0.58 5.11
C ARG A 176 -14.24 0.95 3.63
N MET A 177 -13.83 2.18 3.28
CA MET A 177 -13.83 2.64 1.88
C MET A 177 -12.90 1.81 1.01
N GLU A 178 -11.71 1.46 1.52
CA GLU A 178 -10.74 0.63 0.83
C GLU A 178 -11.18 -0.82 0.71
N LEU A 179 -11.98 -1.33 1.65
CA LEU A 179 -12.62 -2.64 1.54
C LEU A 179 -13.71 -2.64 0.46
N GLU A 180 -14.62 -1.67 0.49
CA GLU A 180 -15.70 -1.55 -0.50
C GLU A 180 -15.14 -1.35 -1.92
N LYS A 181 -14.05 -0.58 -2.05
CA LYS A 181 -13.32 -0.45 -3.32
C LYS A 181 -12.75 -1.79 -3.80
N LEU A 182 -12.17 -2.59 -2.90
CA LEU A 182 -11.65 -3.91 -3.23
C LEU A 182 -12.76 -4.86 -3.69
N GLU A 183 -13.89 -4.90 -2.97
CA GLU A 183 -15.10 -5.65 -3.35
C GLU A 183 -15.54 -5.29 -4.78
N ALA A 184 -15.65 -4.00 -5.08
CA ALA A 184 -16.05 -3.52 -6.40
C ALA A 184 -15.04 -3.88 -7.51
N ILE A 185 -13.73 -3.89 -7.20
CA ILE A 185 -12.69 -4.30 -8.15
C ILE A 185 -12.82 -5.79 -8.49
N VAL A 186 -13.05 -6.65 -7.50
CA VAL A 186 -13.22 -8.10 -7.72
C VAL A 186 -14.51 -8.37 -8.51
N GLU A 187 -15.60 -7.67 -8.18
CA GLU A 187 -16.85 -7.76 -8.94
C GLU A 187 -16.67 -7.33 -10.40
N ALA A 188 -16.00 -6.20 -10.65
CA ALA A 188 -15.71 -5.73 -12.00
C ALA A 188 -14.82 -6.72 -12.77
N ALA A 189 -13.80 -7.27 -12.13
CA ALA A 189 -12.90 -8.25 -12.75
C ALA A 189 -13.66 -9.52 -13.18
N THR A 190 -14.55 -10.04 -12.34
CA THR A 190 -15.36 -11.21 -12.70
C THR A 190 -16.38 -10.90 -13.80
N ALA A 191 -16.96 -9.70 -13.82
CA ALA A 191 -17.81 -9.23 -14.92
C ALA A 191 -17.03 -9.09 -16.26
N GLU A 192 -15.73 -8.79 -16.20
CA GLU A 192 -14.81 -8.76 -17.35
C GLU A 192 -14.30 -10.16 -17.77
N GLY A 193 -14.71 -11.22 -17.07
CA GLY A 193 -14.36 -12.61 -17.39
C GLY A 193 -13.15 -13.16 -16.64
N ALA A 194 -12.69 -12.50 -15.58
CA ALA A 194 -11.76 -13.11 -14.63
C ALA A 194 -12.42 -14.28 -13.87
N GLU A 195 -11.68 -15.33 -13.61
CA GLU A 195 -12.11 -16.46 -12.79
C GLU A 195 -11.48 -16.35 -11.39
N ILE A 196 -12.30 -16.52 -10.35
CA ILE A 196 -11.83 -16.62 -8.96
C ILE A 196 -11.36 -18.04 -8.72
N LEU A 197 -10.06 -18.21 -8.46
CA LEU A 197 -9.46 -19.49 -8.08
C LEU A 197 -9.59 -19.74 -6.57
N THR A 198 -9.49 -18.70 -5.74
CA THR A 198 -9.77 -18.76 -4.29
C THR A 198 -10.12 -17.38 -3.73
N GLY A 199 -10.81 -17.35 -2.59
CA GLY A 199 -11.23 -16.13 -1.90
C GLY A 199 -12.32 -15.34 -2.62
N GLY A 200 -12.11 -14.02 -2.73
CA GLY A 200 -12.98 -13.10 -3.46
C GLY A 200 -14.14 -12.53 -2.65
N LYS A 201 -14.19 -12.76 -1.33
CA LYS A 201 -15.29 -12.30 -0.49
C LYS A 201 -14.80 -11.55 0.74
N ARG A 202 -15.69 -10.69 1.21
CA ARG A 202 -15.59 -10.05 2.51
C ARG A 202 -15.81 -11.07 3.63
N LEU A 203 -15.05 -10.92 4.70
CA LEU A 203 -15.29 -11.63 5.95
C LEU A 203 -16.03 -10.69 6.92
N ASP A 204 -17.25 -11.04 7.31
CA ASP A 204 -18.17 -10.15 8.04
C ASP A 204 -18.90 -10.83 9.22
N HIS A 205 -18.57 -12.09 9.51
CA HIS A 205 -19.22 -12.89 10.55
C HIS A 205 -18.21 -13.38 11.60
N GLY A 206 -18.72 -13.79 12.75
CA GLY A 206 -17.92 -14.29 13.86
C GLY A 206 -16.84 -13.29 14.30
N PRO A 207 -15.55 -13.70 14.37
CA PRO A 207 -14.45 -12.82 14.79
C PRO A 207 -14.22 -11.63 13.84
N TYR A 208 -14.74 -11.69 12.60
CA TYR A 208 -14.58 -10.64 11.59
C TYR A 208 -15.71 -9.60 11.59
N SER A 209 -16.73 -9.79 12.44
CA SER A 209 -17.93 -8.91 12.49
C SER A 209 -17.62 -7.44 12.74
N ASN A 210 -16.50 -7.12 13.40
CA ASN A 210 -16.09 -5.78 13.75
C ASN A 210 -14.73 -5.41 13.15
N GLY A 211 -14.66 -5.31 11.82
CA GLY A 211 -13.48 -4.79 11.13
C GLY A 211 -13.62 -4.74 9.61
N HIS A 212 -12.49 -4.70 8.91
CA HIS A 212 -12.44 -4.53 7.46
C HIS A 212 -11.68 -5.68 6.82
N TRP A 213 -12.33 -6.83 6.71
CA TRP A 213 -11.66 -8.08 6.41
C TRP A 213 -12.05 -8.58 5.01
N PHE A 214 -11.07 -9.09 4.29
CA PHE A 214 -11.27 -9.67 2.96
C PHE A 214 -10.43 -10.94 2.85
N GLU A 215 -10.96 -11.95 2.16
CA GLU A 215 -10.25 -13.20 1.91
C GLU A 215 -9.03 -12.96 1.01
N PRO A 216 -7.90 -13.66 1.24
CA PRO A 216 -6.81 -13.64 0.27
C PRO A 216 -7.31 -14.19 -1.06
N THR A 217 -7.22 -13.38 -2.11
CA THR A 217 -7.92 -13.64 -3.36
C THR A 217 -6.95 -13.91 -4.50
N VAL A 218 -7.21 -14.97 -5.26
CA VAL A 218 -6.46 -15.27 -6.49
C VAL A 218 -7.42 -15.30 -7.67
N LEU A 219 -7.15 -14.46 -8.65
CA LEU A 219 -7.88 -14.37 -9.91
C LEU A 219 -6.98 -14.85 -11.05
N THR A 220 -7.56 -15.54 -12.02
CA THR A 220 -6.92 -15.77 -13.32
C THR A 220 -7.65 -14.98 -14.40
N VAL A 221 -6.89 -14.51 -15.40
CA VAL A 221 -7.40 -13.75 -16.55
C VAL A 221 -6.70 -14.21 -17.82
N ASN A 222 -7.43 -14.16 -18.93
CA ASN A 222 -6.90 -14.52 -20.25
C ASN A 222 -6.43 -13.31 -21.07
N ASP A 223 -6.67 -12.10 -20.59
CA ASP A 223 -6.31 -10.87 -21.30
C ASP A 223 -5.64 -9.86 -20.35
N ASN A 224 -4.45 -9.42 -20.75
CA ASN A 224 -3.67 -8.39 -20.06
C ASN A 224 -4.32 -7.00 -20.14
N SER A 225 -5.24 -6.75 -21.07
CA SER A 225 -5.89 -5.45 -21.23
C SER A 225 -6.95 -5.15 -20.18
N THR A 226 -7.40 -6.17 -19.43
CA THR A 226 -8.41 -6.07 -18.36
C THR A 226 -8.00 -5.09 -17.25
N ASP A 227 -9.01 -4.49 -16.61
CA ASP A 227 -8.77 -3.47 -15.59
C ASP A 227 -7.98 -4.03 -14.40
N ILE A 228 -8.25 -5.29 -14.00
CA ILE A 228 -7.55 -5.96 -12.90
C ILE A 228 -6.04 -6.12 -13.16
N MET A 229 -5.62 -6.19 -14.44
CA MET A 229 -4.20 -6.26 -14.83
C MET A 229 -3.53 -4.90 -14.99
N GLN A 230 -4.31 -3.84 -15.22
CA GLN A 230 -3.82 -2.50 -15.53
C GLN A 230 -3.85 -1.53 -14.33
N LYS A 231 -4.86 -1.67 -13.47
CA LYS A 231 -5.12 -0.74 -12.36
C LYS A 231 -4.70 -1.36 -11.03
N GLU A 232 -4.10 -0.53 -10.18
CA GLU A 232 -3.66 -0.95 -8.83
C GLU A 232 -4.86 -1.34 -7.96
N VAL A 233 -4.77 -2.52 -7.34
CA VAL A 233 -5.78 -3.07 -6.42
C VAL A 233 -5.50 -2.63 -4.99
N PHE A 234 -4.25 -2.76 -4.54
CA PHE A 234 -3.81 -2.40 -3.18
C PHE A 234 -4.56 -3.18 -2.08
N GLY A 235 -4.84 -4.47 -2.31
CA GLY A 235 -5.54 -5.39 -1.41
C GLY A 235 -4.99 -6.83 -1.50
N PRO A 236 -5.45 -7.74 -0.64
CA PRO A 236 -4.96 -9.12 -0.58
C PRO A 236 -5.42 -9.95 -1.79
#